data_AF-A0A9P0PWS0-F1
#
_entry.id   AF-A0A9P0PWS0-F1
#
_cell.length_a   1.000
_cell.length_b   1.000
_cell.length_c   1.000
_cell.angle_alpha   90.00
_cell.angle_beta   90.00
_cell.angle_gamma   90.00
#
_symmetry.space_group_name_H-M   'P 1'
#
loop_
_entity.id
_entity.type
_entity.pdbx_description
1 polymer ?
#
loop_
_entity_poly.entity_id
_entity_poly.type
_entity_poly.pdbx_seq_one_letter_code
_entity_poly.pdbx_strand_id
1 'polypeptide(L)' 'MLSLFPNTCTGRPIFRAVISSKRFEKLLKCIRFDDASTRVQRCQEDSAAAISFLFNRFIAEEEKD' A
#
# COMPACT_ATOMS: atom_id res chain seq x y z
N MET A 1 -5.44 20.85 9.77
CA MET A 1 -5.07 19.65 9.00
C MET A 1 -5.74 19.72 7.63
N LEU A 2 -4.98 19.73 6.53
CA LEU A 2 -5.53 19.75 5.16
C LEU A 2 -6.00 18.33 4.78
N SER A 3 -7.28 18.18 4.41
CA SER A 3 -7.83 16.90 3.93
C SER A 3 -7.46 16.68 2.46
N LEU A 4 -7.11 15.44 2.08
CA LEU A 4 -6.90 15.00 0.70
C LEU A 4 -8.22 14.95 -0.11
N PHE A 5 -9.35 14.74 0.57
CA PHE A 5 -10.69 14.66 -0.03
C PHE A 5 -11.63 15.73 0.56
N PRO A 6 -11.35 17.02 0.33
CA PRO A 6 -12.20 18.11 0.80
C PRO A 6 -13.53 18.13 0.03
N ASN A 7 -14.60 18.38 0.77
CA ASN A 7 -15.94 18.59 0.22
C ASN A 7 -16.19 20.06 -0.17
N THR A 8 -15.25 20.95 0.16
CA THR A 8 -15.31 22.38 -0.14
C THR A 8 -14.67 22.69 -1.50
N CYS A 9 -15.11 23.80 -2.10
CA CYS A 9 -14.59 24.33 -3.37
C CYS A 9 -13.13 24.82 -3.30
N THR A 10 -12.53 24.87 -2.12
CA THR A 10 -11.13 25.27 -1.88
C THR A 10 -10.14 24.10 -1.91
N GLY A 11 -10.62 22.90 -2.23
CA GLY A 11 -9.84 21.68 -2.27
C GLY A 11 -9.03 21.44 -3.54
N ARG A 12 -8.08 20.48 -3.50
CA ARG A 12 -7.42 19.96 -4.71
C ARG A 12 -8.33 18.92 -5.37
N PRO A 13 -8.95 19.19 -6.53
CA PRO A 13 -9.93 18.28 -7.13
C PRO A 13 -9.31 16.98 -7.67
N ILE A 14 -7.99 16.97 -7.88
CA ILE A 14 -7.26 15.85 -8.48
C ILE A 14 -7.52 14.50 -7.79
N PHE A 15 -7.57 14.46 -6.45
CA PHE A 15 -7.78 13.21 -5.73
C PHE A 15 -9.19 12.65 -5.93
N ARG A 16 -10.21 13.52 -5.91
CA ARG A 16 -11.62 13.15 -6.13
C ARG A 16 -11.93 12.78 -7.58
N ALA A 17 -11.19 13.34 -8.53
CA ALA A 17 -11.30 12.99 -9.95
C ALA A 17 -10.77 11.58 -10.23
N VAL A 18 -9.80 11.09 -9.44
CA VAL A 18 -9.21 9.76 -9.59
C VAL A 18 -9.98 8.70 -8.82
N ILE A 19 -10.32 8.95 -7.55
CA ILE A 19 -10.94 7.96 -6.67
C ILE A 19 -11.81 8.62 -5.60
N SER A 20 -12.85 7.94 -5.11
CA SER A 20 -13.61 8.44 -3.95
C SER A 20 -12.85 8.21 -2.64
N SER A 21 -13.02 9.10 -1.66
CA SER A 21 -12.41 8.95 -0.32
C SER A 21 -12.71 7.57 0.28
N LYS A 22 -13.98 7.15 0.20
CA LYS A 22 -14.44 5.86 0.72
C LYS A 22 -13.72 4.67 0.06
N ARG A 23 -13.50 4.72 -1.26
CA ARG A 23 -12.77 3.66 -1.97
C ARG A 23 -11.29 3.68 -1.61
N PHE A 24 -10.67 4.86 -1.55
CA PHE A 24 -9.27 5.02 -1.16
C PHE A 24 -9.00 4.46 0.23
N GLU A 25 -9.80 4.83 1.24
CA GLU A 25 -9.70 4.30 2.59
C GLU A 25 -9.86 2.77 2.65
N LYS A 26 -10.78 2.22 1.85
CA LYS A 26 -10.96 0.76 1.78
C LYS A 26 -9.73 0.08 1.18
N LEU A 27 -9.16 0.63 0.12
CA LEU A 27 -7.95 0.07 -0.50
C LEU A 27 -6.76 0.14 0.48
N LEU A 28 -6.56 1.28 1.16
CA LEU A 28 -5.49 1.42 2.16
C LEU A 28 -5.54 0.34 3.25
N LYS A 29 -6.74 -0.06 3.69
CA LYS A 29 -6.90 -1.10 4.73
C LYS A 29 -6.72 -2.52 4.17
N CYS A 30 -7.00 -2.74 2.89
CA CYS A 30 -7.09 -4.07 2.29
C CYS A 30 -5.86 -4.47 1.47
N ILE A 31 -4.97 -3.54 1.09
CA ILE A 31 -3.76 -3.87 0.35
C ILE A 31 -2.88 -4.81 1.19
N ARG A 32 -2.37 -5.86 0.54
CA ARG A 32 -1.45 -6.84 1.09
C ARG A 32 -0.32 -7.05 0.06
N PHE A 33 0.88 -7.33 0.55
CA PHE A 33 2.07 -7.54 -0.27
C PHE A 33 2.59 -8.99 -0.16
N ASP A 34 1.75 -9.87 0.36
CA ASP A 34 2.03 -11.27 0.61
C ASP A 34 0.91 -12.19 0.10
N ASP A 35 1.24 -13.46 -0.06
CA ASP A 35 0.27 -14.54 -0.22
C ASP A 35 -0.15 -15.06 1.17
N ALA A 36 -1.43 -14.91 1.49
CA ALA A 36 -1.99 -15.33 2.76
C ALA A 36 -1.93 -16.85 2.98
N SER A 37 -1.94 -17.65 1.91
CA SER A 37 -1.93 -19.11 2.00
C SER A 37 -0.61 -19.68 2.50
N THR A 38 0.51 -18.99 2.22
CA THR A 38 1.87 -19.42 2.60
C THR A 38 2.46 -18.63 3.77
N ARG A 39 1.80 -17.54 4.19
CA ARG A 39 2.30 -16.62 5.23
C ARG A 39 2.64 -17.32 6.54
N VAL A 40 1.79 -18.23 7.02
CA VAL A 40 1.98 -18.91 8.31
C VAL A 40 3.29 -19.70 8.35
N GLN A 41 3.61 -20.38 7.25
CA GLN A 41 4.85 -21.15 7.12
C GLN A 41 6.05 -20.19 7.04
N ARG A 42 5.99 -19.16 6.19
CA ARG A 42 7.09 -18.20 6.04
C ARG A 42 7.37 -17.40 7.31
N CYS A 43 6.34 -17.06 8.10
CA CYS A 43 6.51 -16.37 9.38
C CYS A 43 7.35 -17.15 10.40
N GLN A 44 7.58 -18.45 10.22
CA GLN A 44 8.45 -19.24 11.09
C GLN A 44 9.93 -18.88 10.89
N GLU A 45 10.31 -18.50 9.68
CA GLU A 45 11.70 -18.21 9.30
C GLU A 45 11.93 -16.71 9.05
N ASP A 46 10.89 -16.00 8.60
CA ASP A 46 10.91 -14.60 8.22
C ASP A 46 9.82 -13.81 8.95
N SER A 47 10.22 -13.09 10.00
CA SER A 47 9.31 -12.24 10.78
C SER A 47 8.69 -11.10 9.96
N ALA A 48 9.31 -10.74 8.83
CA ALA A 48 8.84 -9.71 7.90
C ALA A 48 8.12 -10.29 6.67
N ALA A 49 7.68 -11.55 6.71
CA ALA A 49 7.06 -12.27 5.58
C ALA A 49 5.91 -11.51 4.87
N ALA A 50 5.24 -10.59 5.56
CA ALA A 50 4.17 -9.77 5.01
C ALA A 50 4.63 -8.77 3.93
N ILE A 51 5.92 -8.44 3.86
CA ILE A 51 6.48 -7.42 2.95
C ILE A 51 7.86 -7.78 2.39
N SER A 52 8.59 -8.72 3.03
CA SER A 52 9.98 -9.07 2.71
C SER A 52 10.24 -9.33 1.23
N PHE A 53 9.33 -10.01 0.54
CA PHE A 53 9.43 -10.26 -0.90
C PHE A 53 9.53 -8.95 -1.71
N LEU A 54 8.63 -8.00 -1.46
CA LEU A 54 8.61 -6.73 -2.17
C LEU A 54 9.85 -5.91 -1.85
N PHE A 55 10.26 -5.90 -0.58
CA PHE A 55 11.43 -5.15 -0.12
C PHE A 55 12.74 -5.68 -0.75
N ASN A 56 12.94 -6.98 -0.73
CA ASN A 56 14.13 -7.61 -1.33
C ASN A 56 14.16 -7.40 -2.84
N ARG A 57 13.00 -7.47 -3.50
CA ARG A 57 12.90 -7.16 -4.93
C ARG A 57 13.25 -5.71 -5.21
N PHE A 58 12.81 -4.77 -4.37
CA PHE A 58 13.15 -3.35 -4.51
C PHE A 58 14.67 -3.13 -4.41
N ILE A 59 15.34 -3.67 -3.39
CA ILE A 59 16.81 -3.59 -3.25
C ILE A 59 17.53 -4.20 -4.45
N ALA A 60 17.09 -5.38 -4.90
CA ALA A 60 17.73 -6.07 -6.02
C ALA A 60 17.59 -5.34 -7.36
N GLU A 61 16.60 -4.45 -7.52
CA GLU A 61 16.53 -3.57 -8.70
C GLU A 61 17.44 -2.35 -8.54
N GLU A 62 17.56 -1.76 -7.33
CA GLU A 62 18.46 -0.63 -7.07
C GLU A 62 19.95 -1.02 -7.23
N GLU A 63 20.32 -2.26 -6.96
CA GLU A 63 21.70 -2.75 -7.13
C GLU A 63 22.10 -2.98 -8.60
N LYS A 64 21.17 -2.84 -9.56
CA LYS A 64 21.45 -2.99 -10.99
C LYS A 64 21.84 -1.68 -11.69
N ASP A 65 21.60 -0.54 -11.05
CA ASP A 65 22.00 0.79 -11.51
C ASP A 65 23.38 1.20 -10.96
#